data_AF-K1S9W0-F1
#
_entry.id   AF-K1S9W0-F1
#
_cell.length_a   1.000
_cell.length_b   1.000
_cell.length_c   1.000
_cell.angle_alpha   90.00
_cell.angle_beta   90.00
_cell.angle_gamma   90.00
#
_symmetry.space_group_name_H-M   'P 1'
#
loop_
_entity.id
_entity.type
_entity.pdbx_description
1 polymer ?
#
loop_
_entity_poly.entity_id
_entity_poly.type
_entity_poly.pdbx_seq_one_letter_code
_entity_poly.pdbx_strand_id
1 'polypeptide(L)'
;MENSNKNNNNYKSNKPSKDNRPSFPKRAVITGGMPYGNKQLHFGHVGGVFVFADTYARFLRDRIGKDNVIFVSGTDCYGSPIAESYRKLKESGEFDGTIEDFVRKNHESQEKTL
;
A
#
# COMPACT_ATOMS: atom_id res chain seq x y z
N MET A 1 -34.85 20.08 57.29
CA MET A 1 -34.19 20.79 56.19
C MET A 1 -33.18 19.81 55.59
N GLU A 2 -33.63 19.00 54.63
CA GLU A 2 -32.79 17.98 53.98
C GLU A 2 -32.01 18.60 52.81
N ASN A 3 -30.69 18.57 52.91
CA ASN A 3 -29.78 18.87 51.81
C ASN A 3 -29.79 17.73 50.80
N SER A 4 -30.52 17.90 49.70
CA SER A 4 -30.51 16.97 48.57
C SER A 4 -29.51 17.43 47.50
N ASN A 5 -28.23 17.19 47.76
CA ASN A 5 -27.18 17.34 46.76
C ASN A 5 -27.07 16.02 45.96
N LYS A 6 -27.95 15.81 44.97
CA LYS A 6 -27.84 14.69 44.01
C LYS A 6 -27.13 15.16 42.74
N ASN A 7 -25.80 15.10 42.77
CA ASN A 7 -24.98 15.10 41.55
C ASN A 7 -25.20 13.79 40.78
N ASN A 8 -26.21 13.75 39.91
CA ASN A 8 -26.40 12.69 38.93
C ASN A 8 -25.51 12.93 37.70
N ASN A 9 -24.23 12.59 37.81
CA ASN A 9 -23.34 12.51 36.65
C ASN A 9 -23.66 11.24 35.84
N ASN A 10 -24.74 11.30 35.05
CA ASN A 10 -25.08 10.31 34.04
C ASN A 10 -24.18 10.46 32.80
N TYR A 11 -22.92 10.05 32.92
CA TYR A 11 -22.10 9.80 31.73
C TYR A 11 -22.59 8.50 31.08
N LYS A 12 -23.52 8.60 30.13
CA LYS A 12 -23.81 7.49 29.21
C LYS A 12 -22.52 7.15 28.48
N SER A 13 -21.94 5.98 28.76
CA SER A 13 -20.82 5.49 27.98
C SER A 13 -21.31 5.22 26.56
N ASN A 14 -20.97 6.08 25.60
CA ASN A 14 -21.18 5.86 24.16
C ASN A 14 -20.25 4.76 23.62
N LYS A 15 -20.08 3.64 24.35
CA LYS A 15 -19.37 2.49 23.82
C LYS A 15 -20.28 1.82 22.79
N PRO A 16 -19.84 1.69 21.52
CA PRO A 16 -20.63 0.99 20.52
C PRO A 16 -20.91 -0.45 20.99
N SER A 17 -22.15 -0.92 20.81
CA SER A 17 -22.52 -2.30 21.16
C SER A 17 -21.68 -3.29 20.34
N LYS A 18 -21.34 -4.43 20.95
CA LYS A 18 -20.58 -5.49 20.25
C LYS A 18 -21.34 -6.04 19.05
N ASP A 19 -22.67 -5.92 19.05
CA ASP A 19 -23.58 -6.47 18.05
C ASP A 19 -23.59 -5.68 16.74
N ASN A 20 -23.03 -4.47 16.72
CA ASN A 20 -22.94 -3.61 15.53
C ASN A 20 -21.56 -3.67 14.84
N ARG A 21 -20.72 -4.66 15.17
CA ARG A 21 -19.40 -4.78 14.52
C ARG A 21 -19.55 -5.37 13.11
N PRO A 22 -18.80 -4.87 12.12
CA PRO A 22 -18.80 -5.44 10.79
C PRO A 22 -18.25 -6.87 10.81
N SER A 23 -18.82 -7.73 9.96
CA SER A 23 -18.25 -9.04 9.67
C SER A 23 -17.05 -8.89 8.73
N PHE A 24 -15.94 -9.54 9.05
CA PHE A 24 -14.73 -9.54 8.21
C PHE A 24 -14.64 -10.81 7.37
N PRO A 25 -14.01 -10.75 6.17
CA PRO A 25 -13.80 -11.94 5.35
C PRO A 25 -12.85 -12.92 6.05
N LYS A 26 -12.89 -14.21 5.64
CA LYS A 26 -11.96 -15.21 6.18
C LYS A 26 -10.52 -15.05 5.66
N ARG A 27 -10.37 -14.53 4.44
CA ARG A 27 -9.08 -14.32 3.76
C ARG A 27 -9.15 -13.08 2.88
N ALA A 28 -8.01 -12.44 2.65
CA ALA A 28 -7.91 -11.27 1.77
C ALA A 28 -6.63 -11.32 0.92
N VAL A 29 -6.77 -10.95 -0.35
CA VAL A 29 -5.65 -10.61 -1.23
C VAL A 29 -5.77 -9.12 -1.54
N ILE A 30 -4.77 -8.37 -1.12
CA ILE A 30 -4.65 -6.94 -1.37
C ILE A 30 -3.63 -6.77 -2.48
N THR A 31 -3.94 -5.92 -3.46
CA THR A 31 -3.02 -5.58 -4.55
C THR A 31 -2.66 -4.10 -4.48
N GLY A 32 -1.39 -3.81 -4.75
CA GLY A 32 -0.91 -2.44 -5.01
C GLY A 32 -0.67 -2.29 -6.50
N GLY A 33 -1.07 -1.17 -7.08
CA GLY A 33 -0.81 -0.88 -8.50
C GLY A 33 0.69 -1.01 -8.80
N MET A 34 1.02 -1.72 -9.89
CA MET A 34 2.41 -1.97 -10.27
C MET A 34 3.01 -0.72 -10.93
N PRO A 35 3.99 -0.04 -10.33
CA PRO A 35 4.70 1.05 -10.97
C PRO A 35 5.41 0.58 -12.23
N TYR A 36 5.44 1.46 -13.23
CA TYR A 36 6.08 1.19 -14.50
C TYR A 36 7.61 1.20 -14.38
N GLY A 37 8.27 0.19 -14.94
CA GLY A 37 9.69 -0.14 -14.76
C GLY A 37 10.67 0.71 -15.55
N ASN A 38 10.29 1.92 -15.96
CA ASN A 38 11.17 2.86 -16.68
C ASN A 38 11.64 4.05 -15.82
N LYS A 39 11.15 4.19 -14.59
CA LYS A 39 11.45 5.35 -13.73
C LYS A 39 11.40 5.01 -12.24
N GLN A 40 12.02 5.88 -11.44
CA GLN A 40 11.97 5.82 -9.99
C GLN A 40 10.58 6.21 -9.45
N LEU A 41 10.29 5.77 -8.22
CA LEU A 41 9.07 6.19 -7.52
C LEU A 41 9.21 7.63 -7.02
N HIS A 42 8.11 8.38 -7.08
CA HIS A 42 7.97 9.67 -6.42
C HIS A 42 6.87 9.58 -5.35
N PHE A 43 6.76 10.61 -4.52
CA PHE A 43 5.82 10.63 -3.39
C PHE A 43 4.37 10.32 -3.80
N GLY A 44 3.93 10.76 -4.99
CA GLY A 44 2.62 10.41 -5.53
C GLY A 44 2.35 8.90 -5.67
N HIS A 45 3.34 8.08 -6.03
CA HIS A 45 3.16 6.62 -6.08
C HIS A 45 3.06 6.03 -4.67
N VAL A 46 3.97 6.44 -3.78
CA VAL A 46 4.03 5.93 -2.40
C VAL A 46 2.77 6.32 -1.64
N GLY A 47 2.47 7.62 -1.59
CA GLY A 47 1.32 8.18 -0.89
C GLY A 47 -0.01 7.84 -1.56
N GLY A 48 -0.06 7.74 -2.89
CA GLY A 48 -1.31 7.50 -3.63
C GLY A 48 -1.71 6.03 -3.75
N VAL A 49 -0.76 5.10 -3.62
CA VAL A 49 -1.01 3.66 -3.83
C VAL A 49 -0.57 2.85 -2.62
N PHE A 50 0.73 2.87 -2.31
CA PHE A 50 1.34 1.90 -1.41
C PHE A 50 0.98 2.12 0.07
N VAL A 51 0.96 3.36 0.54
CA VAL A 51 0.61 3.67 1.95
C VAL A 51 -0.81 3.21 2.27
N PHE A 52 -1.77 3.46 1.38
CA PHE A 52 -3.15 3.03 1.57
C PHE A 52 -3.29 1.50 1.53
N ALA A 53 -2.67 0.84 0.54
CA ALA A 53 -2.71 -0.60 0.41
C ALA A 53 -2.05 -1.32 1.60
N ASP A 54 -0.87 -0.86 2.05
CA ASP A 54 -0.18 -1.41 3.21
C ASP A 54 -0.96 -1.17 4.51
N THR A 55 -1.50 0.02 4.71
CA THR A 55 -2.34 0.34 5.88
C THR A 55 -3.54 -0.61 5.95
N TYR A 56 -4.23 -0.82 4.83
CA TYR A 56 -5.38 -1.71 4.78
C TYR A 56 -4.97 -3.18 5.00
N ALA A 57 -3.85 -3.62 4.42
CA ALA A 57 -3.31 -4.96 4.65
C ALA A 57 -2.95 -5.18 6.13
N ARG A 58 -2.27 -4.22 6.78
CA ARG A 58 -1.96 -4.29 8.23
C ARG A 58 -3.24 -4.33 9.09
N PHE A 59 -4.22 -3.50 8.76
CA PHE A 59 -5.52 -3.50 9.43
C PHE A 59 -6.20 -4.87 9.31
N LEU A 60 -6.23 -5.48 8.12
CA LEU A 60 -6.83 -6.79 7.95
C LEU A 60 -6.03 -7.89 8.65
N ARG A 61 -4.69 -7.84 8.65
CA ARG A 61 -3.85 -8.79 9.41
C ARG A 61 -4.19 -8.78 10.90
N ASP A 62 -4.48 -7.60 11.47
CA ASP A 62 -4.96 -7.46 12.86
C ASP A 62 -6.37 -8.07 13.05
N ARG A 63 -7.26 -7.92 12.06
CA ARG A 63 -8.66 -8.37 12.18
C ARG A 63 -8.86 -9.86 11.94
N ILE A 64 -8.14 -10.43 10.99
CA ILE A 64 -8.40 -11.80 10.48
C ILE A 64 -7.17 -12.70 10.57
N GLY A 65 -6.04 -12.22 11.11
CA GLY A 65 -4.79 -12.96 11.28
C GLY A 65 -3.83 -12.79 10.11
N LYS A 66 -2.53 -12.77 10.42
CA LYS A 66 -1.44 -12.52 9.46
C LYS A 66 -1.44 -13.51 8.29
N ASP A 67 -1.66 -14.79 8.57
CA ASP A 67 -1.59 -15.87 7.57
C ASP A 67 -2.79 -15.88 6.61
N ASN A 68 -3.83 -15.10 6.90
CA ASN A 68 -5.03 -14.99 6.07
C ASN A 68 -4.99 -13.78 5.11
N VAL A 69 -3.88 -13.03 5.09
CA VAL A 69 -3.76 -11.80 4.31
C VAL A 69 -2.48 -11.80 3.48
N ILE A 70 -2.65 -11.74 2.16
CA ILE A 70 -1.55 -11.54 1.21
C ILE A 70 -1.64 -10.12 0.68
N PHE A 71 -0.53 -9.39 0.71
CA PHE A 71 -0.37 -8.12 0.00
C PHE A 71 0.67 -8.30 -1.09
N VAL A 72 0.30 -8.02 -2.35
CA VAL A 72 1.17 -8.21 -3.51
C VAL A 72 1.17 -6.96 -4.40
N SER A 73 2.35 -6.63 -4.90
CA SER A 73 2.57 -5.64 -5.96
C SER A 73 3.83 -6.05 -6.73
N GLY A 74 4.36 -5.18 -7.56
CA GLY A 74 5.56 -5.44 -8.34
C GLY A 74 5.85 -4.30 -9.32
N THR A 75 6.79 -4.53 -10.23
CA THR A 75 7.13 -3.58 -11.29
C THR A 75 6.51 -4.06 -12.60
N ASP A 76 5.84 -3.17 -13.33
CA ASP A 76 5.39 -3.46 -14.70
C ASP A 76 6.56 -3.26 -15.68
N CYS A 77 6.94 -4.33 -16.36
CA CYS A 77 8.20 -4.46 -17.08
C CYS A 77 8.07 -4.35 -18.62
N TYR A 78 6.87 -4.17 -19.16
CA TYR A 78 6.63 -4.26 -20.61
C TYR A 78 5.95 -3.03 -21.21
N GLY A 79 6.06 -2.86 -22.53
CA GLY A 79 5.32 -1.84 -23.29
C GLY A 79 6.21 -0.76 -23.91
N SER A 80 5.62 0.01 -24.83
CA SER A 80 6.35 1.00 -25.63
C SER A 80 7.10 2.05 -24.80
N PRO A 81 6.55 2.59 -23.68
CA PRO A 81 7.29 3.58 -22.93
C PRO A 81 8.57 3.05 -22.26
N ILE A 82 8.66 1.75 -21.91
CA ILE A 82 9.92 1.14 -21.45
C ILE A 82 10.91 1.00 -22.61
N ALA A 83 10.45 0.51 -23.76
CA ALA A 83 11.30 0.35 -24.94
C ALA A 83 11.87 1.69 -25.42
N GLU A 84 11.06 2.75 -25.44
CA GLU A 84 11.48 4.11 -25.82
C GLU A 84 12.44 4.73 -24.80
N SER A 85 12.20 4.57 -23.49
CA SER A 85 13.13 5.03 -22.45
C SER A 85 14.49 4.34 -22.56
N TYR A 86 14.49 3.01 -22.76
CA TYR A 86 15.71 2.22 -22.96
C TYR A 86 16.47 2.67 -24.21
N ARG A 87 15.78 2.80 -25.37
CA ARG A 87 16.41 3.21 -26.64
C ARG A 87 17.13 4.55 -26.50
N LYS A 88 16.49 5.55 -25.88
CA LYS A 88 17.07 6.88 -25.69
C LYS A 88 18.36 6.85 -24.86
N LEU A 89 18.39 6.09 -23.76
CA LEU A 89 19.57 5.96 -22.90
C LEU A 89 20.70 5.17 -23.56
N LYS A 90 20.35 4.18 -24.39
CA LYS A 90 21.33 3.41 -25.17
C LYS A 90 21.95 4.25 -26.29
N GLU A 91 21.14 5.05 -26.99
CA GLU A 91 21.58 5.98 -28.04
C GLU A 91 22.44 7.12 -27.49
N SER A 92 22.15 7.64 -26.28
CA SER A 92 22.97 8.69 -25.65
C SER A 92 24.27 8.17 -25.03
N GLY A 93 24.45 6.84 -24.96
CA GLY A 93 25.60 6.22 -24.30
C GLY A 93 25.55 6.24 -22.76
N GLU A 94 24.43 6.67 -22.17
CA GLU A 94 24.24 6.72 -20.71
C GLU A 94 23.95 5.34 -20.09
N PHE A 95 23.58 4.36 -20.91
CA PHE A 95 23.33 3.00 -20.47
C PHE A 95 23.84 1.97 -21.48
N ASP A 96 24.68 1.04 -21.03
CA ASP A 96 25.28 0.03 -21.91
C ASP A 96 24.74 -1.40 -21.70
N GLY A 97 23.81 -1.60 -20.76
CA GLY A 97 23.20 -2.91 -20.52
C GLY A 97 22.16 -3.32 -21.57
N THR A 98 21.56 -4.50 -21.36
CA THR A 98 20.39 -4.97 -22.10
C THR A 98 19.10 -4.31 -21.59
N ILE A 99 17.98 -4.48 -22.30
CA ILE A 99 16.68 -4.01 -21.80
C ILE A 99 16.27 -4.71 -20.50
N GLU A 100 16.67 -5.97 -20.30
CA GLU A 100 16.46 -6.70 -19.05
C GLU A 100 17.23 -6.05 -17.89
N ASP A 101 18.49 -5.65 -18.13
CA ASP A 101 19.28 -4.92 -17.14
C ASP A 101 18.66 -3.57 -16.80
N PHE A 102 18.11 -2.87 -17.79
CA PHE A 102 17.44 -1.60 -17.59
C PHE A 102 16.21 -1.75 -16.68
N VAL A 103 15.36 -2.74 -16.97
CA VAL A 103 14.16 -3.01 -16.16
C VAL A 103 14.54 -3.51 -14.77
N ARG A 104 15.50 -4.42 -14.65
CA ARG A 104 16.00 -4.95 -13.37
C ARG A 104 16.54 -3.83 -12.48
N LYS A 105 17.37 -2.92 -13.03
CA LYS A 105 17.86 -1.75 -12.31
C LYS A 105 16.72 -0.88 -11.76
N ASN A 106 15.68 -0.67 -12.55
CA ASN A 106 14.52 0.12 -12.11
C ASN A 106 13.69 -0.64 -11.06
N HIS A 107 13.50 -1.95 -11.23
CA HIS A 107 12.82 -2.80 -10.25
C HIS A 107 13.52 -2.76 -8.89
N GLU A 108 14.83 -2.97 -8.83
CA GLU A 108 15.62 -2.91 -7.59
C GLU A 108 15.54 -1.54 -6.91
N SER A 109 15.53 -0.46 -7.71
CA SER A 109 15.38 0.91 -7.20
C SER A 109 13.99 1.15 -6.59
N GLN A 110 12.94 0.62 -7.23
CA GLN A 110 11.56 0.70 -6.74
C GLN A 110 11.37 -0.15 -5.49
N GLU A 111 11.89 -1.38 -5.47
CA GLU A 111 11.87 -2.27 -4.31
C GLU A 111 12.54 -1.62 -3.11
N LYS A 112 13.74 -1.06 -3.28
CA LYS A 112 14.46 -0.37 -2.20
C LYS A 112 13.69 0.81 -1.60
N THR A 113 12.77 1.41 -2.36
CA THR A 113 11.98 2.55 -1.92
C THR A 113 10.77 2.15 -1.07
N LEU A 114 10.27 0.91 -1.22
CA LEU A 114 9.06 0.39 -0.58
C LEU A 114 9.38 -0.47 0.65
#